data_AF-A0A2T3B8W9-F1
#
_entry.id   AF-A0A2T3B8W9-F1
#
_cell.length_a   1.000
_cell.length_b   1.000
_cell.length_c   1.000
_cell.angle_alpha   90.00
_cell.angle_beta   90.00
_cell.angle_gamma   90.00
#
_symmetry.space_group_name_H-M   'P 1'
#
loop_
_entity.id
_entity.type
_entity.pdbx_description
1 polymer ?
#
loop_
_entity_poly.entity_id
_entity_poly.type
_entity_poly.pdbx_seq_one_letter_code
_entity_poly.pdbx_strand_id
1 'polypeptide(L)'
;MAQKIKFSDLLEPTFATRLAPDNAPWVYRLNHSPNIVVKVGDSIRLSEAASMKFVHSKTSIPVPEVYDAYIDETDPCRYLLLMEYIEGDVLRDVWDTMSLEEKEEIVGQLRGYIDELRGVMGMFIGRVDGGPCEDQVFESGTKELWSL
;
A
#
# COMPACT_ATOMS: atom_id res chain seq x y z
N MET A 1 -25.66 -2.08 -2.53
CA MET A 1 -24.24 -1.71 -2.67
C MET A 1 -23.90 -0.86 -1.46
N ALA A 2 -22.81 -1.14 -0.75
CA ALA A 2 -22.37 -0.26 0.34
C ALA A 2 -21.97 1.10 -0.25
N GLN A 3 -22.26 2.18 0.48
CA GLN A 3 -21.94 3.53 0.06
C GLN A 3 -20.41 3.74 0.08
N LYS A 4 -19.84 4.26 -1.01
CA LYS A 4 -18.42 4.62 -1.05
C LYS A 4 -18.13 5.75 -0.07
N ILE A 5 -17.01 5.64 0.64
CA ILE A 5 -16.49 6.67 1.53
C ILE A 5 -15.95 7.82 0.69
N LYS A 6 -16.30 9.06 1.04
CA LYS A 6 -15.75 10.27 0.42
C LYS A 6 -14.62 10.83 1.28
N PHE A 7 -13.71 11.58 0.66
CA PHE A 7 -12.64 12.22 1.42
C PHE A 7 -13.17 13.19 2.48
N SER A 8 -14.27 13.90 2.20
CA SER A 8 -14.93 14.79 3.18
C SER A 8 -15.34 14.06 4.46
N ASP A 9 -15.79 12.80 4.35
CA ASP A 9 -16.21 12.02 5.51
C ASP A 9 -14.99 11.73 6.41
N LEU A 10 -13.82 11.50 5.83
CA LEU A 10 -12.57 11.22 6.55
C LEU A 10 -12.02 12.42 7.32
N LEU A 11 -12.43 13.64 6.96
CA LEU A 11 -12.04 14.87 7.66
C LEU A 11 -12.83 15.08 8.96
N GLU A 12 -13.99 14.42 9.11
CA GLU A 12 -14.79 14.49 10.31
C GLU A 12 -14.17 13.63 11.42
N PRO A 13 -13.73 14.22 12.56
CA PRO A 13 -13.02 13.48 13.62
C PRO A 13 -13.88 12.38 14.26
N THR A 14 -15.21 12.50 14.18
CA THR A 14 -16.15 11.48 14.65
C THR A 14 -16.22 10.27 13.72
N PHE A 15 -15.91 10.44 12.44
CA PHE A 15 -15.97 9.39 11.42
C PHE A 15 -14.65 8.60 11.35
N ALA A 16 -13.51 9.29 11.34
CA ALA A 16 -12.20 8.68 11.22
C ALA A 16 -11.11 9.42 12.01
N THR A 17 -10.05 8.69 12.35
CA THR A 17 -8.86 9.20 13.02
C THR A 17 -7.67 9.19 12.07
N ARG A 18 -7.00 10.34 11.91
CA ARG A 18 -5.76 10.45 11.12
C ARG A 18 -4.63 9.71 11.85
N LEU A 19 -3.98 8.75 11.17
CA LEU A 19 -2.87 7.95 11.72
C LEU A 19 -1.49 8.55 11.42
N ALA A 20 -1.34 9.26 10.31
CA ALA A 20 -0.06 9.80 9.84
C ALA A 20 0.03 11.32 10.06
N PRO A 21 1.23 11.88 10.30
CA PRO A 21 1.42 13.33 10.43
C PRO A 21 1.07 14.07 9.13
N ASP A 22 0.88 15.39 9.22
CA ASP A 22 0.36 16.19 8.11
C ASP A 22 1.25 16.26 6.87
N ASN A 23 2.55 16.01 7.04
CA ASN A 23 3.53 15.94 5.95
C ASN A 23 3.65 14.56 5.29
N ALA A 24 2.85 13.59 5.70
CA ALA A 24 2.81 12.24 5.17
C ALA A 24 1.51 12.00 4.37
N PRO A 25 1.45 10.92 3.55
CA PRO A 25 0.21 10.53 2.89
C PRO A 25 -0.96 10.47 3.87
N TRP A 26 -2.15 10.82 3.37
CA TRP A 26 -3.35 10.81 4.18
C TRP A 26 -3.74 9.37 4.53
N VAL A 27 -3.60 9.00 5.80
CA VAL A 27 -3.97 7.66 6.30
C VAL A 27 -4.95 7.84 7.44
N TYR A 28 -6.12 7.22 7.32
CA TYR A 28 -7.22 7.33 8.27
C TYR A 28 -7.67 5.95 8.75
N ARG A 29 -7.98 5.82 10.04
CA ARG A 29 -8.65 4.65 10.60
C ARG A 29 -10.12 4.97 10.81
N LEU A 30 -11.03 4.11 10.38
CA LEU A 30 -12.48 4.35 10.57
C LEU A 30 -12.87 4.08 12.02
N ASN A 31 -13.57 5.02 12.65
CA ASN A 31 -13.93 4.90 14.07
C ASN A 31 -15.01 3.84 14.31
N HIS A 32 -15.95 3.69 13.35
CA HIS A 32 -17.03 2.71 13.42
C HIS A 32 -16.63 1.30 12.92
N SER A 33 -15.47 1.19 12.26
CA SER A 33 -14.89 -0.04 11.73
C SER A 33 -13.37 -0.02 11.93
N PRO A 34 -12.88 -0.21 13.18
CA PRO A 34 -11.48 0.04 13.53
C PRO A 34 -10.49 -0.94 12.90
N ASN A 35 -10.96 -1.99 12.23
CA ASN A 35 -10.15 -2.90 11.43
C ASN A 35 -9.94 -2.41 9.98
N ILE A 36 -10.43 -1.21 9.64
CA ILE A 36 -10.32 -0.62 8.31
C ILE A 36 -9.48 0.66 8.36
N VAL A 37 -8.50 0.72 7.46
CA VAL A 37 -7.75 1.93 7.13
C VAL A 37 -8.08 2.38 5.72
N VAL A 38 -8.18 3.70 5.56
CA VAL A 38 -8.33 4.38 4.27
C VAL A 38 -7.08 5.20 4.02
N LYS A 39 -6.33 4.83 2.99
CA LYS A 39 -5.21 5.60 2.46
C LYS A 39 -5.72 6.49 1.33
N VAL A 40 -5.34 7.76 1.34
CA VAL A 40 -5.75 8.76 0.36
C VAL A 40 -4.51 9.44 -0.24
N GLY A 41 -4.51 9.63 -1.55
CA GLY A 41 -3.40 10.32 -2.22
C GLY A 41 -3.55 10.39 -3.72
N ASP A 42 -2.87 11.36 -4.30
CA ASP A 42 -2.97 11.69 -5.72
C ASP A 42 -2.22 10.68 -6.61
N SER A 43 -1.38 9.87 -5.98
CA SER A 43 -0.52 8.84 -6.59
C SER A 43 -0.73 7.45 -5.98
N ILE A 44 -1.80 7.24 -5.19
CA ILE A 44 -2.21 5.88 -4.78
C ILE A 44 -2.76 5.19 -6.00
N ARG A 45 -1.85 4.57 -6.73
CA ARG A 45 -2.17 3.85 -7.94
C ARG A 45 -3.00 2.65 -7.53
N LEU A 46 -4.01 2.32 -8.34
CA LEU A 46 -4.64 0.99 -8.34
C LEU A 46 -3.58 -0.14 -8.38
N SER A 47 -2.36 0.16 -8.82
CA SER A 47 -1.20 -0.73 -8.74
C SER A 47 -0.78 -1.08 -7.31
N GLU A 48 -0.95 -0.22 -6.29
CA GLU A 48 -0.68 -0.56 -4.88
C GLU A 48 -1.66 -1.63 -4.40
N ALA A 49 -2.96 -1.40 -4.64
CA ALA A 49 -4.02 -2.38 -4.39
C ALA A 49 -3.78 -3.70 -5.13
N ALA A 50 -3.44 -3.63 -6.43
CA ALA A 50 -3.16 -4.80 -7.25
C ALA A 50 -1.91 -5.55 -6.78
N SER A 51 -0.86 -4.83 -6.36
CA SER A 51 0.37 -5.43 -5.84
C SER A 51 0.14 -6.15 -4.52
N MET A 52 -0.62 -5.56 -3.59
CA MET A 52 -0.98 -6.24 -2.34
C MET A 52 -1.80 -7.50 -2.60
N LYS A 53 -2.84 -7.41 -3.45
CA LYS A 53 -3.63 -8.60 -3.86
C LYS A 53 -2.76 -9.68 -4.51
N PHE A 54 -1.81 -9.27 -5.35
CA PHE A 54 -0.90 -10.20 -6.01
C PHE A 54 0.03 -10.89 -5.01
N VAL A 55 0.71 -10.14 -4.14
CA VAL A 55 1.59 -10.69 -3.10
C VAL A 55 0.81 -11.62 -2.18
N HIS A 56 -0.35 -11.18 -1.68
CA HIS A 56 -1.23 -11.99 -0.83
C HIS A 56 -1.64 -13.31 -1.51
N SER A 57 -1.85 -13.31 -2.83
CA SER A 57 -2.22 -14.52 -3.57
C SER A 57 -1.07 -15.49 -3.86
N LYS A 58 0.19 -15.06 -3.67
CA LYS A 58 1.40 -15.78 -4.09
C LYS A 58 2.34 -16.14 -2.96
N THR A 59 2.24 -15.49 -1.81
CA THR A 59 3.17 -15.65 -0.69
C THR A 59 2.43 -15.79 0.63
N SER A 60 3.14 -16.17 1.68
CA SER A 60 2.67 -16.22 3.06
C SER A 60 2.80 -14.88 3.79
N ILE A 61 3.29 -13.84 3.09
CA ILE A 61 3.63 -12.55 3.69
C ILE A 61 2.35 -11.87 4.20
N PRO A 62 2.32 -11.41 5.45
CA PRO A 62 1.17 -10.74 6.04
C PRO A 62 1.04 -9.31 5.52
N VAL A 63 0.61 -9.16 4.27
CA VAL A 63 0.20 -7.87 3.69
C VAL A 63 -1.28 -7.60 4.00
N PRO A 64 -1.69 -6.32 4.18
CA PRO A 64 -3.10 -5.98 4.44
C PRO A 64 -4.05 -6.52 3.37
N GLU A 65 -5.20 -7.06 3.80
CA GLU A 65 -6.28 -7.37 2.86
C GLU A 65 -6.86 -6.08 2.23
N VAL A 66 -7.04 -6.08 0.91
CA VAL A 66 -7.60 -4.93 0.18
C VAL A 66 -9.10 -5.11 0.02
N TYR A 67 -9.89 -4.28 0.70
CA TYR A 67 -11.35 -4.29 0.61
C TYR A 67 -11.86 -3.57 -0.64
N ASP A 68 -11.32 -2.38 -0.94
CA ASP A 68 -11.71 -1.62 -2.13
C ASP A 68 -10.63 -0.61 -2.54
N ALA A 69 -10.62 -0.21 -3.80
CA ALA A 69 -9.75 0.85 -4.31
C ALA A 69 -10.46 1.59 -5.45
N TYR A 70 -10.62 2.92 -5.31
CA TYR A 70 -11.37 3.72 -6.28
C TYR A 70 -10.95 5.19 -6.26
N ILE A 71 -11.40 5.93 -7.27
CA ILE A 71 -11.23 7.38 -7.38
C ILE A 71 -12.40 8.08 -6.67
N ASP A 72 -12.10 9.14 -5.92
CA ASP A 72 -13.10 9.99 -5.27
C ASP A 72 -14.03 10.60 -6.32
N GLU A 73 -15.34 10.51 -6.09
CA GLU A 73 -16.34 11.12 -6.99
C GLU A 73 -16.26 12.66 -6.98
N THR A 74 -15.70 13.25 -5.93
CA THR A 74 -15.56 14.70 -5.76
C THR A 74 -14.27 15.26 -6.37
N ASP A 75 -13.26 14.40 -6.60
CA ASP A 75 -11.95 14.80 -7.12
C ASP A 75 -11.33 13.63 -7.91
N PRO A 76 -11.28 13.72 -9.26
CA PRO A 76 -10.77 12.64 -10.10
C PRO A 76 -9.27 12.38 -9.93
N CYS A 77 -8.54 13.29 -9.28
CA CYS A 77 -7.12 13.12 -8.97
C CYS A 77 -6.90 12.38 -7.64
N ARG A 78 -7.94 12.19 -6.82
CA ARG A 78 -7.82 11.62 -5.48
C ARG A 78 -8.22 10.15 -5.47
N TYR A 79 -7.29 9.30 -5.08
CA TYR A 79 -7.52 7.86 -4.96
C TYR A 79 -7.69 7.48 -3.50
N LEU A 80 -8.62 6.56 -3.24
CA LEU A 80 -8.88 5.96 -1.95
C LEU A 80 -8.60 4.47 -2.02
N LEU A 81 -7.85 3.98 -1.05
CA LEU A 81 -7.55 2.56 -0.86
C LEU A 81 -8.03 2.16 0.53
N LEU A 82 -9.04 1.29 0.57
CA LEU A 82 -9.60 0.70 1.77
C LEU A 82 -8.95 -0.66 2.00
N MET A 83 -8.28 -0.80 3.13
CA MET A 83 -7.53 -2.01 3.46
C MET A 83 -7.65 -2.35 4.95
N GLU A 84 -7.24 -3.56 5.29
CA GLU A 84 -7.12 -4.04 6.66
C GLU A 84 -6.17 -3.17 7.49
N TYR A 85 -6.57 -2.87 8.73
CA TYR A 85 -5.68 -2.35 9.74
C TYR A 85 -4.92 -3.51 10.40
N ILE A 86 -3.60 -3.55 10.24
CA ILE A 86 -2.75 -4.48 10.97
C ILE A 86 -2.31 -3.80 12.27
N GLU A 87 -2.70 -4.40 13.40
CA GLU A 87 -2.23 -3.96 14.70
C GLU A 87 -0.78 -4.41 14.92
N GLY A 88 0.07 -3.47 15.34
CA GLY A 88 1.45 -3.76 15.64
C GLY A 88 2.26 -2.49 15.86
N ASP A 89 3.48 -2.68 16.34
CA ASP A 89 4.43 -1.60 16.54
C ASP A 89 5.31 -1.40 15.31
N VAL A 90 5.66 -0.15 15.03
CA VAL A 90 6.64 0.16 13.98
C VAL A 90 7.99 -0.37 14.42
N LEU A 91 8.55 -1.32 13.65
CA LEU A 91 9.79 -2.02 14.02
C LEU A 91 10.92 -1.08 14.43
N ARG A 92 11.06 0.09 13.77
CA ARG A 92 12.06 1.11 14.10
C ARG A 92 11.99 1.55 15.56
N ASP A 93 10.79 1.70 16.10
CA ASP A 93 10.55 2.34 17.39
C ASP A 93 10.80 1.35 18.54
N VAL A 94 10.61 0.06 18.28
CA VAL A 94 10.80 -1.03 19.26
C VAL A 94 12.16 -1.74 19.13
N TRP A 95 12.87 -1.58 18.00
CA TRP A 95 14.10 -2.31 17.69
C TRP A 95 15.15 -2.25 18.81
N ASP A 96 15.42 -1.07 19.37
CA ASP A 96 16.47 -0.92 20.38
C ASP A 96 16.11 -1.53 21.73
N THR A 97 14.81 -1.77 21.98
CA THR A 97 14.30 -2.38 23.21
C THR A 97 14.21 -3.91 23.14
N MET A 98 14.27 -4.47 21.93
CA MET A 98 14.21 -5.92 21.70
C MET A 98 15.51 -6.63 22.11
N SER A 99 15.34 -7.84 22.62
CA SER A 99 16.41 -8.79 22.89
C SER A 99 17.12 -9.23 21.61
N LEU A 100 18.30 -9.85 21.77
CA LEU A 100 19.02 -10.41 20.63
C LEU A 100 18.22 -11.53 19.94
N GLU A 101 17.56 -12.38 20.73
CA GLU A 101 16.76 -13.51 20.23
C GLU A 101 15.58 -13.02 19.37
N GLU A 102 14.83 -12.02 19.84
CA GLU A 102 13.73 -11.41 19.07
C GLU A 102 14.23 -10.78 17.75
N LYS A 103 15.40 -10.12 17.78
CA LYS A 103 16.01 -9.55 16.56
C LYS A 103 16.39 -10.62 15.56
N GLU A 104 16.98 -11.72 16.02
CA GLU A 104 17.35 -12.85 15.17
C GLU A 104 16.10 -13.50 14.55
N GLU A 105 15.02 -13.64 15.32
CA GLU A 105 13.75 -14.15 14.82
C GLU A 105 13.16 -13.25 13.73
N ILE A 106 13.07 -11.94 13.98
CA ILE A 106 12.53 -10.96 13.01
C ILE A 106 13.38 -10.96 11.73
N VAL A 107 14.71 -10.99 11.84
CA VAL A 107 15.60 -11.08 10.67
C VAL A 107 15.38 -12.39 9.90
N GLY A 108 15.15 -13.49 10.62
CA GLY A 108 14.79 -14.78 10.02
C GLY A 108 13.47 -14.71 9.23
N GLN A 109 12.43 -14.13 9.81
CA GLN A 109 11.13 -13.94 9.15
C GLN A 109 11.25 -13.04 7.91
N LEU A 110 11.93 -11.90 8.02
CA LEU A 110 12.14 -10.97 6.90
C LEU A 110 12.93 -11.61 5.76
N ARG A 111 13.93 -12.45 6.08
CA ARG A 111 14.65 -13.22 5.06
C ARG A 111 13.70 -14.16 4.32
N GLY A 112 12.87 -14.92 5.03
CA GLY A 112 11.88 -15.81 4.43
C GLY A 112 10.93 -15.06 3.49
N TYR A 113 10.39 -13.93 3.92
CA TYR A 113 9.51 -13.10 3.10
C TYR A 113 10.19 -12.56 1.83
N ILE A 114 11.44 -12.11 1.94
CA ILE A 114 12.22 -11.68 0.76
C ILE A 114 12.46 -12.84 -0.21
N ASP A 115 12.77 -14.03 0.30
CA ASP A 115 12.99 -15.22 -0.52
C ASP A 115 11.70 -15.64 -1.25
N GLU A 116 10.55 -15.57 -0.59
CA GLU A 116 9.24 -15.79 -1.22
C GLU A 116 8.97 -14.76 -2.32
N LEU A 117 9.19 -13.46 -2.08
CA LEU A 117 9.00 -12.42 -3.09
C LEU A 117 9.91 -12.65 -4.31
N ARG A 118 11.17 -13.02 -4.09
CA ARG A 118 12.12 -13.32 -5.19
C ARG A 118 11.75 -14.59 -5.95
N GLY A 119 11.05 -15.51 -5.31
CA GLY A 119 10.53 -16.71 -5.94
C GLY A 119 9.31 -16.45 -6.84
N VAL A 120 8.68 -15.27 -6.75
CA VAL A 120 7.53 -14.94 -7.59
C VAL A 120 7.99 -14.63 -9.02
N MET A 121 7.62 -15.51 -9.94
CA MET A 121 7.92 -15.36 -11.36
C MET A 121 6.86 -14.52 -12.08
N GLY A 122 7.31 -13.59 -12.93
CA GLY A 122 6.47 -12.78 -13.81
C GLY A 122 6.75 -13.06 -15.29
N MET A 123 5.76 -12.81 -16.14
CA MET A 123 5.93 -12.86 -17.60
C MET A 123 6.37 -11.52 -18.20
N PHE A 124 6.35 -10.46 -17.41
CA PHE A 124 6.58 -9.08 -17.83
C PHE A 124 7.26 -8.29 -16.71
N ILE A 125 8.12 -7.34 -17.08
CA ILE A 125 8.76 -6.41 -16.16
C ILE A 125 8.00 -5.09 -16.22
N GLY A 126 7.21 -4.82 -15.17
CA GLY A 126 6.47 -3.57 -15.03
C GLY A 126 5.47 -3.67 -13.87
N ARG A 127 4.47 -2.80 -13.89
CA ARG A 127 3.42 -2.83 -12.87
C ARG A 127 2.58 -4.10 -12.99
N VAL A 128 2.10 -4.60 -11.86
CA VAL A 128 1.25 -5.81 -11.77
C VAL A 128 -0.06 -5.65 -12.57
N ASP A 129 -0.51 -4.42 -12.77
CA ASP A 129 -1.68 -4.08 -13.59
C ASP A 129 -1.38 -4.05 -15.11
N GLY A 130 -0.19 -4.48 -15.52
CA GLY A 130 0.28 -4.45 -16.91
C GLY A 130 0.81 -3.08 -17.36
N GLY A 131 0.84 -2.09 -16.48
CA GLY A 131 1.45 -0.80 -16.75
C GLY A 131 2.98 -0.85 -16.89
N PRO A 132 3.60 0.18 -17.49
CA PRO A 132 5.05 0.23 -17.68
C PRO A 132 5.79 0.22 -16.34
N CYS A 133 7.05 -0.21 -16.35
CA CYS A 133 7.97 -0.02 -15.25
C CYS A 133 8.31 1.47 -15.12
N GLU A 134 7.89 2.09 -14.02
CA GLU A 134 8.18 3.50 -13.71
C GLU A 134 9.41 3.57 -12.82
N ASP A 135 10.54 3.20 -13.41
CA ASP A 135 11.87 3.34 -12.82
C ASP A 135 12.67 4.30 -13.71
N GLN A 136 13.52 5.12 -13.09
CA GLN A 136 14.29 6.19 -13.75
C GLN A 136 15.11 5.66 -14.93
N VAL A 137 15.53 4.40 -14.89
CA VAL A 137 16.26 3.72 -15.97
C VAL A 137 15.37 3.52 -17.21
N PHE A 138 14.07 3.27 -17.04
CA PHE A 138 13.12 3.08 -18.14
C PHE A 138 12.43 4.38 -18.58
N GLU A 139 12.41 5.41 -17.73
CA GLU A 139 11.83 6.72 -18.05
C GLU A 139 12.77 7.62 -18.86
N SER A 140 14.08 7.36 -18.85
CA SER A 140 15.10 8.17 -19.56
C SER A 140 15.31 7.80 -21.04
N GLY A 141 14.53 6.84 -21.57
CA GLY A 141 14.51 6.51 -23.00
C GLY A 141 13.66 7.50 -23.80
N THR A 142 14.30 8.56 -24.29
CA THR A 142 13.89 9.46 -25.39
C THR A 142 12.51 9.19 -26.01
N LYS A 143 11.55 10.10 -25.75
CA LYS A 143 10.30 10.28 -26.52
C LYS A 143 10.51 10.79 -27.95
N GLU A 144 11.75 10.99 -28.39
CA GLU A 144 12.10 11.34 -29.76
C GLU A 144 12.64 10.08 -30.42
N LEU A 145 11.91 9.50 -31.40
CA LEU A 145 12.40 8.63 -32.51
C LEU A 145 11.33 7.68 -33.09
N TRP A 146 10.04 7.80 -32.76
CA TRP A 146 8.97 7.05 -33.44
C TRP A 146 8.06 7.92 -34.31
N SER A 147 8.68 8.78 -35.13
CA SER A 147 8.02 9.46 -36.26
C SER A 147 8.77 9.15 -37.55
N LEU A 148 8.44 8.01 -38.16
CA LEU A 148 8.67 7.74 -39.58
C LEU A 148 7.34 7.33 -40.21
#